data_AF-A0A2D5MQP0-F1
#
_entry.id   AF-A0A2D5MQP0-F1
#
_cell.length_a   1.000
_cell.length_b   1.000
_cell.length_c   1.000
_cell.angle_alpha   90.00
_cell.angle_beta   90.00
_cell.angle_gamma   90.00
#
_symmetry.space_group_name_H-M   'P 1'
#
loop_
_entity.id
_entity.type
_entity.pdbx_description
1 polymer ?
#
loop_
_entity_poly.entity_id
_entity_poly.type
_entity_poly.pdbx_seq_one_letter_code
_entity_poly.pdbx_strand_id
1 'polypeptide(L)'
;MLRFIILFIASIGLFNNQFAAAQKYGDCHFHLLDFLQNGEFDNRDGAFPCNASGLMEDGRYFQLPYGERYRRLTGLLDIAQSHNIENLIVCGMPFVKKWAEDDFFLRPKYYLDSSSRVKAARDTDLQVTVAFMDYKKKFKADKARLKKLDQLHPFICGLDTTDLGAVDLAIKRIREYPGVWKGLGELMSRHDDLTNLTTGERPRANHPSLIRIFKFAGQVSLPVSIHHNVAPISRNDNEVKNPLYLNEFLDLLDLTILKESNKNKRPIVIWCHAGISRRIVINDYYKVLDNILDNYHENLYLDLSWVVLGSYVYKDLDNWISLIKKYPNNFLIGSDSVGKYSGIPMELRKYRVLLNALNAETRSKVAYKNLAILLNKSEAQRKLKGFGPGGITLPFNFSLPDKFGLEDLSSK
;
A
#
# COMPACT_ATOMS: atom_id res chain seq x y z
N MET A 1 -17.52 -31.76 -18.90
CA MET A 1 -16.67 -31.14 -19.95
C MET A 1 -17.48 -29.99 -20.56
N LEU A 2 -17.45 -28.80 -19.93
CA LEU A 2 -18.28 -27.64 -20.31
C LEU A 2 -17.37 -26.59 -20.96
N ARG A 3 -17.55 -26.35 -22.26
CA ARG A 3 -16.78 -25.38 -23.05
C ARG A 3 -17.33 -23.97 -22.79
N PHE A 4 -16.47 -23.07 -22.30
CA PHE A 4 -16.75 -21.64 -22.28
C PHE A 4 -16.58 -21.07 -23.70
N ILE A 5 -17.66 -20.49 -24.24
CA ILE A 5 -17.64 -19.73 -25.49
C ILE A 5 -17.20 -18.30 -25.15
N ILE A 6 -16.02 -17.92 -25.65
CA ILE A 6 -15.51 -16.54 -25.63
C ILE A 6 -16.16 -15.81 -26.82
N LEU A 7 -17.04 -14.85 -26.55
CA LEU A 7 -17.54 -13.95 -27.58
C LEU A 7 -16.50 -12.86 -27.86
N PHE A 8 -15.88 -12.94 -29.04
CA PHE A 8 -15.09 -11.85 -29.62
C PHE A 8 -16.06 -10.83 -30.24
N ILE A 9 -16.14 -9.62 -29.68
CA ILE A 9 -16.76 -8.49 -30.38
C ILE A 9 -15.63 -7.67 -30.99
N ALA A 10 -15.42 -7.87 -32.29
CA ALA A 10 -14.67 -6.97 -33.14
C ALA A 10 -15.66 -6.02 -33.81
N SER A 11 -15.62 -4.74 -33.47
CA SER A 11 -16.13 -3.68 -34.34
C SER A 11 -15.13 -2.53 -34.39
N ILE A 12 -14.74 -2.25 -35.63
CA ILE A 12 -13.76 -1.27 -36.06
C ILE A 12 -14.38 0.12 -35.92
N GLY A 13 -13.72 0.98 -35.14
CA GLY A 13 -13.96 2.42 -35.07
C GLY A 13 -12.63 3.15 -35.08
N LEU A 14 -12.07 3.36 -36.27
CA LEU A 14 -11.00 4.32 -36.52
C LEU A 14 -11.53 5.71 -36.15
N PHE A 15 -11.03 6.34 -35.10
CA PHE A 15 -10.74 7.78 -34.96
C PHE A 15 -10.27 8.09 -33.52
N ASN A 16 -8.94 8.04 -33.35
CA ASN A 16 -8.08 8.88 -32.48
C ASN A 16 -6.85 8.11 -32.00
N ASN A 17 -6.01 7.71 -32.96
CA ASN A 17 -4.59 7.43 -32.74
C ASN A 17 -3.80 8.75 -32.66
N GLN A 18 -4.21 9.62 -31.74
CA GLN A 18 -3.40 10.75 -31.31
C GLN A 18 -3.14 10.58 -29.81
N PHE A 19 -1.90 10.18 -29.53
CA PHE A 19 -1.24 10.17 -28.21
C PHE A 19 -1.71 9.10 -27.21
N ALA A 20 -1.35 7.84 -27.49
CA ALA A 20 -0.72 7.06 -26.43
C ALA A 20 0.71 7.60 -26.21
N ALA A 21 0.82 8.85 -25.74
CA ALA A 21 2.02 9.23 -25.00
C ALA A 21 2.16 8.15 -23.91
N ALA A 22 3.30 7.47 -23.84
CA ALA A 22 3.46 6.30 -22.99
C ALA A 22 2.99 6.63 -21.57
N GLN A 23 1.82 6.09 -21.20
CA GLN A 23 1.05 6.50 -20.03
C GLN A 23 1.94 6.46 -18.79
N LYS A 24 2.00 7.58 -18.07
CA LYS A 24 2.73 7.66 -16.80
C LYS A 24 1.86 7.07 -15.69
N TYR A 25 2.51 6.38 -14.76
CA TYR A 25 1.87 5.76 -13.62
C TYR A 25 2.53 6.19 -12.31
N GLY A 26 1.73 6.33 -11.26
CA GLY A 26 2.17 6.30 -9.88
C GLY A 26 1.57 5.06 -9.24
N ASP A 27 2.41 4.18 -8.69
CA ASP A 27 1.96 2.97 -8.00
C ASP A 27 1.93 3.25 -6.49
N CYS A 28 0.74 3.45 -5.93
CA CYS A 28 0.60 3.73 -4.51
C CYS A 28 0.64 2.49 -3.61
N HIS A 29 0.79 1.28 -4.18
CA HIS A 29 0.65 0.05 -3.42
C HIS A 29 1.50 -1.08 -4.02
N PHE A 30 2.67 -1.34 -3.45
CA PHE A 30 3.52 -2.47 -3.80
C PHE A 30 4.21 -3.07 -2.58
N HIS A 31 4.18 -4.40 -2.45
CA HIS A 31 4.93 -5.11 -1.43
C HIS A 31 6.19 -5.73 -2.05
N LEU A 32 7.37 -5.28 -1.60
CA LEU A 32 8.66 -5.81 -2.04
C LEU A 32 8.85 -7.28 -1.63
N LEU A 33 8.16 -7.71 -0.59
CA LEU A 33 8.26 -9.03 0.02
C LEU A 33 6.90 -9.74 0.01
N ASP A 34 6.95 -11.07 0.00
CA ASP A 34 5.80 -11.96 0.10
C ASP A 34 5.54 -12.43 1.55
N PHE A 35 4.55 -13.30 1.74
CA PHE A 35 4.21 -13.87 3.05
C PHE A 35 5.26 -14.84 3.61
N LEU A 36 6.32 -15.14 2.85
CA LEU A 36 7.51 -15.84 3.32
C LEU A 36 8.70 -14.89 3.54
N GLN A 37 8.47 -13.58 3.43
CA GLN A 37 9.46 -12.52 3.62
C GLN A 37 10.60 -12.57 2.61
N ASN A 38 10.33 -13.10 1.41
CA ASN A 38 11.22 -13.07 0.26
C ASN A 38 10.53 -12.37 -0.91
N GLY A 39 11.22 -12.23 -2.04
CA GLY A 39 10.65 -11.54 -3.20
C GLY A 39 11.59 -11.57 -4.37
N GLU A 40 11.04 -11.25 -5.53
CA GLU A 40 11.73 -11.17 -6.80
C GLU A 40 12.98 -10.30 -6.70
N PHE A 41 14.05 -10.70 -7.38
CA PHE A 41 15.29 -9.94 -7.45
C PHE A 41 16.01 -10.18 -8.78
N ASP A 42 16.90 -9.25 -9.15
CA ASP A 42 17.71 -9.38 -10.35
C ASP A 42 18.83 -10.43 -10.17
N ASN A 43 18.65 -11.58 -10.82
CA ASN A 43 19.63 -12.66 -10.95
C ASN A 43 19.98 -12.91 -12.42
N ARG A 44 19.86 -11.91 -13.30
CA ARG A 44 20.18 -12.07 -14.74
C ARG A 44 21.64 -12.43 -14.99
N ASP A 45 22.52 -12.14 -14.04
CA ASP A 45 23.94 -12.53 -14.05
C ASP A 45 24.18 -13.98 -13.60
N GLY A 46 23.15 -14.69 -13.14
CA GLY A 46 23.25 -16.08 -12.70
C GLY A 46 24.04 -16.28 -11.41
N ALA A 47 24.15 -15.25 -10.56
CA ALA A 47 24.96 -15.30 -9.34
C ALA A 47 24.44 -16.30 -8.28
N PHE A 48 23.15 -16.63 -8.31
CA PHE A 48 22.50 -17.52 -7.34
C PHE A 48 21.82 -18.72 -8.02
N PRO A 49 21.66 -19.86 -7.30
CA PRO A 49 21.09 -21.10 -7.84
C PRO A 49 19.56 -21.04 -7.98
N CYS A 50 19.08 -20.11 -8.80
CA CYS A 50 17.68 -19.85 -9.09
C CYS A 50 17.57 -19.18 -10.46
N ASN A 51 16.37 -19.00 -10.99
CA ASN A 51 16.20 -18.39 -12.30
C ASN A 51 16.55 -16.88 -12.28
N ALA A 52 16.44 -16.21 -13.44
CA ALA A 52 16.79 -14.80 -13.59
C ALA A 52 15.99 -13.83 -12.69
N SER A 53 14.81 -14.23 -12.20
CA SER A 53 13.97 -13.45 -11.29
C SER A 53 14.16 -13.83 -9.82
N GLY A 54 15.11 -14.72 -9.52
CA GLY A 54 15.36 -15.20 -8.17
C GLY A 54 14.43 -16.33 -7.70
N LEU A 55 13.59 -16.88 -8.59
CA LEU A 55 12.63 -17.93 -8.27
C LEU A 55 13.31 -19.31 -8.37
N MET A 56 13.16 -20.11 -7.32
CA MET A 56 13.64 -21.49 -7.23
C MET A 56 12.64 -22.47 -7.86
N GLU A 57 13.07 -23.71 -8.12
CA GLU A 57 12.23 -24.76 -8.70
C GLU A 57 11.00 -25.11 -7.86
N ASP A 58 11.11 -24.97 -6.53
CA ASP A 58 9.98 -25.15 -5.60
C ASP A 58 8.97 -23.98 -5.64
N GLY A 59 9.22 -22.98 -6.48
CA GLY A 59 8.43 -21.78 -6.67
C GLY A 59 8.48 -20.81 -5.50
N ARG A 60 9.55 -20.80 -4.70
CA ARG A 60 9.85 -19.78 -3.68
C ARG A 60 11.00 -18.91 -4.14
N TYR A 61 11.08 -17.68 -3.65
CA TYR A 61 12.22 -16.83 -3.95
C TYR A 61 13.43 -17.18 -3.08
N PHE A 62 14.60 -17.22 -3.70
CA PHE A 62 15.86 -17.45 -3.00
C PHE A 62 16.13 -16.34 -1.97
N GLN A 63 16.62 -16.74 -0.79
CA GLN A 63 16.92 -15.80 0.28
C GLN A 63 18.28 -15.14 0.04
N LEU A 64 18.25 -13.87 -0.37
CA LEU A 64 19.47 -13.10 -0.62
C LEU A 64 20.35 -12.97 0.63
N PRO A 65 21.67 -13.25 0.54
CA PRO A 65 22.60 -13.07 1.65
C PRO A 65 22.87 -11.58 1.93
N TYR A 66 23.64 -11.33 3.00
CA TYR A 66 24.12 -9.98 3.33
C TYR A 66 24.87 -9.33 2.15
N GLY A 67 24.58 -8.05 1.88
CA GLY A 67 25.21 -7.27 0.82
C GLY A 67 24.59 -7.42 -0.56
N GLU A 68 23.65 -8.36 -0.75
CA GLU A 68 23.08 -8.68 -2.07
C GLU A 68 21.61 -8.26 -2.22
N ARG A 69 21.00 -7.66 -1.19
CA ARG A 69 19.58 -7.26 -1.21
C ARG A 69 19.28 -6.13 -2.19
N TYR A 70 20.29 -5.38 -2.62
CA TYR A 70 20.17 -4.34 -3.66
C TYR A 70 19.57 -4.88 -4.96
N ARG A 71 19.72 -6.17 -5.25
CA ARG A 71 19.20 -6.84 -6.46
C ARG A 71 17.68 -6.73 -6.59
N ARG A 72 16.95 -6.65 -5.47
CA ARG A 72 15.50 -6.39 -5.47
C ARG A 72 15.20 -5.01 -6.07
N LEU A 73 15.94 -4.00 -5.63
CA LEU A 73 15.76 -2.62 -6.12
C LEU A 73 16.26 -2.46 -7.54
N THR A 74 17.31 -3.19 -7.97
CA THR A 74 17.74 -3.19 -9.37
C THR A 74 16.62 -3.61 -10.30
N GLY A 75 16.01 -4.77 -10.07
CA GLY A 75 14.90 -5.26 -10.90
C GLY A 75 13.66 -4.36 -10.83
N LEU A 76 13.30 -3.88 -9.63
CA LEU A 76 12.18 -2.95 -9.46
C LEU A 76 12.37 -1.63 -10.22
N LEU A 77 13.57 -1.04 -10.18
CA LEU A 77 13.87 0.21 -10.89
C LEU A 77 13.91 0.02 -12.41
N ASP A 78 14.35 -1.14 -12.89
CA ASP A 78 14.31 -1.48 -14.31
C ASP A 78 12.85 -1.58 -14.81
N ILE A 79 11.96 -2.19 -14.02
CA ILE A 79 10.52 -2.21 -14.30
C ILE A 79 9.93 -0.80 -14.28
N ALA A 80 10.23 0.00 -13.25
CA ALA A 80 9.72 1.36 -13.14
C ALA A 80 10.12 2.21 -14.36
N GLN A 81 11.38 2.12 -14.78
CA GLN A 81 11.89 2.80 -15.96
C GLN A 81 11.23 2.31 -17.24
N SER A 82 11.12 0.99 -17.44
CA SER A 82 10.61 0.40 -18.69
C SER A 82 9.11 0.64 -18.90
N HIS A 83 8.38 0.96 -17.83
CA HIS A 83 6.93 1.11 -17.84
C HIS A 83 6.43 2.49 -17.38
N ASN A 84 7.30 3.51 -17.38
CA ASN A 84 6.97 4.90 -17.04
C ASN A 84 6.28 5.06 -15.68
N ILE A 85 6.80 4.36 -14.67
CA ILE A 85 6.33 4.49 -13.29
C ILE A 85 7.17 5.55 -12.59
N GLU A 86 6.55 6.68 -12.24
CA GLU A 86 7.26 7.84 -11.71
C GLU A 86 7.48 7.78 -10.20
N ASN A 87 6.50 7.27 -9.46
CA ASN A 87 6.53 7.15 -8.01
C ASN A 87 5.95 5.80 -7.61
N LEU A 88 6.62 5.12 -6.69
CA LEU A 88 6.23 3.81 -6.22
C LEU A 88 6.34 3.75 -4.70
N ILE A 89 5.21 3.56 -4.01
CA ILE A 89 5.23 3.26 -2.57
C ILE A 89 5.69 1.81 -2.41
N VAL A 90 6.73 1.59 -1.61
CA VAL A 90 7.34 0.28 -1.39
C VAL A 90 7.17 -0.12 0.06
N CYS A 91 6.47 -1.21 0.30
CA CYS A 91 6.27 -1.77 1.63
C CYS A 91 6.98 -3.12 1.75
N GLY A 92 7.24 -3.56 2.99
CA GLY A 92 7.46 -4.99 3.26
C GLY A 92 6.13 -5.75 3.14
N MET A 93 6.06 -6.94 3.72
CA MET A 93 4.79 -7.63 3.97
C MET A 93 4.57 -7.68 5.48
N PRO A 94 3.51 -7.06 6.04
CA PRO A 94 3.29 -6.95 7.49
C PRO A 94 3.16 -8.30 8.22
N PHE A 95 2.93 -9.38 7.49
CA PHE A 95 2.74 -10.72 8.04
C PHE A 95 3.66 -11.78 7.42
N VAL A 96 4.01 -12.77 8.22
CA VAL A 96 4.62 -14.03 7.76
C VAL A 96 3.61 -15.17 7.96
N LYS A 97 3.46 -16.01 6.93
CA LYS A 97 2.60 -17.19 7.00
C LYS A 97 3.30 -18.29 7.81
N LYS A 98 2.64 -18.78 8.85
CA LYS A 98 3.12 -19.95 9.60
C LYS A 98 3.04 -21.18 8.69
N TRP A 99 4.09 -22.00 8.73
CA TRP A 99 4.04 -23.39 8.30
C TRP A 99 3.78 -24.24 9.53
N ALA A 100 2.59 -24.79 9.66
CA ALA A 100 2.23 -25.62 10.81
C ALA A 100 2.63 -27.08 10.57
N GLU A 101 2.79 -27.84 11.65
CA GLU A 101 3.16 -29.26 11.60
C GLU A 101 2.14 -30.09 10.81
N ASP A 102 0.88 -29.65 10.80
CA ASP A 102 -0.25 -30.29 10.12
C ASP A 102 -0.53 -29.79 8.69
N ASP A 103 0.32 -28.90 8.15
CA ASP A 103 0.31 -28.53 6.72
C ASP A 103 1.06 -29.60 5.89
N PHE A 104 0.57 -30.85 5.90
CA PHE A 104 1.28 -32.02 5.40
C PHE A 104 1.49 -32.08 3.87
N PHE A 105 0.66 -31.38 3.09
CA PHE A 105 0.68 -31.50 1.62
C PHE A 105 1.70 -30.58 0.95
N LEU A 106 1.77 -29.32 1.38
CA LEU A 106 2.66 -28.32 0.82
C LEU A 106 2.82 -27.17 1.81
N ARG A 107 4.07 -26.75 2.06
CA ARG A 107 4.32 -25.53 2.84
C ARG A 107 3.64 -24.33 2.14
N PRO A 108 2.75 -23.60 2.85
CA PRO A 108 2.00 -22.49 2.26
C PRO A 108 2.93 -21.34 1.87
N LYS A 109 2.60 -20.63 0.79
CA LYS A 109 3.33 -19.45 0.30
C LYS A 109 2.51 -18.18 0.48
N TYR A 110 1.19 -18.29 0.35
CA TYR A 110 0.22 -17.21 0.46
C TYR A 110 -0.71 -17.42 1.66
N TYR A 111 -1.39 -16.35 2.11
CA TYR A 111 -2.18 -16.44 3.34
C TYR A 111 -3.38 -17.40 3.21
N LEU A 112 -3.95 -17.55 2.02
CA LEU A 112 -5.08 -18.47 1.75
C LEU A 112 -4.67 -19.92 1.45
N ASP A 113 -3.37 -20.22 1.33
CA ASP A 113 -2.93 -21.58 0.94
C ASP A 113 -3.23 -22.64 1.99
N SER A 114 -3.44 -22.24 3.25
CA SER A 114 -3.86 -23.14 4.34
C SER A 114 -4.56 -22.39 5.47
N SER A 115 -5.10 -23.11 6.44
CA SER A 115 -5.72 -22.55 7.66
C SER A 115 -4.68 -22.05 8.68
N SER A 116 -3.39 -22.27 8.43
CA SER A 116 -2.31 -21.84 9.34
C SER A 116 -2.34 -20.34 9.61
N ARG A 117 -2.03 -19.97 10.86
CA ARG A 117 -2.05 -18.57 11.28
C ARG A 117 -0.98 -17.74 10.56
N VAL A 118 -1.16 -16.43 10.57
CA VAL A 118 -0.10 -15.48 10.24
C VAL A 118 0.46 -14.85 11.52
N LYS A 119 1.72 -14.42 11.45
CA LYS A 119 2.43 -13.73 12.54
C LYS A 119 2.91 -12.37 12.05
N ALA A 120 2.96 -11.37 12.93
CA ALA A 120 3.52 -10.06 12.59
C ALA A 120 4.99 -10.22 12.15
N ALA A 121 5.32 -9.72 10.96
CA ALA A 121 6.66 -9.76 10.41
C ALA A 121 7.45 -8.51 10.82
N ARG A 122 7.81 -8.42 12.11
CA ARG A 122 8.48 -7.24 12.69
C ARG A 122 9.80 -6.84 11.99
N ASP A 123 10.44 -7.78 11.29
CA ASP A 123 11.71 -7.56 10.59
C ASP A 123 11.54 -7.27 9.09
N THR A 124 10.30 -7.22 8.58
CA THR A 124 10.04 -6.93 7.16
C THR A 124 10.62 -5.57 6.74
N ASP A 125 10.50 -4.59 7.63
CA ASP A 125 11.01 -3.22 7.43
C ASP A 125 12.55 -3.18 7.37
N LEU A 126 13.22 -4.07 8.12
CA LEU A 126 14.68 -4.23 8.06
C LEU A 126 15.11 -4.78 6.70
N GLN A 127 14.39 -5.77 6.18
CA GLN A 127 14.70 -6.37 4.87
C GLN A 127 14.55 -5.35 3.73
N VAL A 128 13.49 -4.54 3.77
CA VAL A 128 13.30 -3.42 2.83
C VAL A 128 14.44 -2.43 2.96
N THR A 129 14.74 -1.96 4.17
CA THR A 129 15.75 -0.92 4.37
C THR A 129 17.16 -1.38 4.01
N VAL A 130 17.54 -2.61 4.36
CA VAL A 130 18.84 -3.16 3.97
C VAL A 130 18.96 -3.25 2.45
N ALA A 131 17.88 -3.48 1.70
CA ALA A 131 17.93 -3.40 0.23
C ALA A 131 18.32 -2.00 -0.26
N PHE A 132 17.79 -0.93 0.36
CA PHE A 132 18.19 0.46 0.06
C PHE A 132 19.65 0.74 0.46
N MET A 133 20.08 0.25 1.63
CA MET A 133 21.45 0.45 2.10
C MET A 133 22.47 -0.29 1.25
N ASP A 134 22.20 -1.55 0.91
CA ASP A 134 23.02 -2.36 0.00
C ASP A 134 23.10 -1.68 -1.37
N TYR A 135 22.00 -1.12 -1.88
CA TYR A 135 21.97 -0.43 -3.17
C TYR A 135 22.85 0.83 -3.14
N LYS A 136 22.70 1.67 -2.11
CA LYS A 136 23.53 2.86 -1.93
C LYS A 136 25.01 2.52 -1.81
N LYS A 137 25.34 1.43 -1.10
CA LYS A 137 26.70 0.93 -0.95
C LYS A 137 27.28 0.40 -2.26
N LYS A 138 26.53 -0.47 -2.96
CA LYS A 138 26.94 -1.10 -4.23
C LYS A 138 27.18 -0.06 -5.33
N PHE A 139 26.33 0.96 -5.41
CA PHE A 139 26.36 1.98 -6.47
C PHE A 139 26.83 3.35 -5.98
N LYS A 140 27.64 3.41 -4.90
CA LYS A 140 28.13 4.65 -4.29
C LYS A 140 28.77 5.62 -5.30
N ALA A 141 29.45 5.10 -6.31
CA ALA A 141 30.11 5.90 -7.35
C ALA A 141 29.18 6.32 -8.51
N ASP A 142 28.01 5.69 -8.66
CA ASP A 142 27.07 5.92 -9.76
C ASP A 142 25.92 6.83 -9.31
N LYS A 143 26.16 8.15 -9.34
CA LYS A 143 25.18 9.16 -8.92
C LYS A 143 23.87 9.08 -9.73
N ALA A 144 23.95 8.73 -11.02
CA ALA A 144 22.77 8.64 -11.87
C ALA A 144 21.87 7.48 -11.42
N ARG A 145 22.46 6.34 -11.08
CA ARG A 145 21.74 5.18 -10.54
C ARG A 145 21.18 5.45 -9.15
N LEU A 146 21.92 6.11 -8.27
CA LEU A 146 21.42 6.50 -6.94
C LEU A 146 20.22 7.43 -7.03
N LYS A 147 20.20 8.37 -8.00
CA LYS A 147 19.05 9.27 -8.21
C LYS A 147 17.75 8.54 -8.56
N LYS A 148 17.83 7.35 -9.17
CA LYS A 148 16.63 6.55 -9.46
C LYS A 148 15.88 6.13 -8.19
N LEU A 149 16.55 6.05 -7.03
CA LEU A 149 15.90 5.76 -5.75
C LEU A 149 14.88 6.82 -5.33
N ASP A 150 14.93 8.03 -5.89
CA ASP A 150 13.96 9.09 -5.58
C ASP A 150 12.53 8.71 -5.99
N GLN A 151 12.38 7.81 -6.96
CA GLN A 151 11.10 7.25 -7.41
C GLN A 151 10.48 6.29 -6.38
N LEU A 152 11.29 5.74 -5.47
CA LEU A 152 10.84 4.76 -4.48
C LEU A 152 10.57 5.43 -3.14
N HIS A 153 9.44 5.06 -2.53
CA HIS A 153 8.96 5.65 -1.28
C HIS A 153 8.72 4.55 -0.25
N PRO A 154 9.75 4.19 0.55
CA PRO A 154 9.63 3.09 1.50
C PRO A 154 8.72 3.47 2.67
N PHE A 155 7.72 2.64 2.93
CA PHE A 155 6.80 2.77 4.06
C PHE A 155 7.05 1.66 5.10
N ILE A 156 6.95 2.02 6.38
CA ILE A 156 7.08 1.06 7.50
C ILE A 156 5.76 0.31 7.65
N CYS A 157 5.74 -1.01 7.49
CA CYS A 157 4.52 -1.82 7.59
C CYS A 157 4.55 -2.90 8.67
N GLY A 158 5.72 -3.26 9.21
CA GLY A 158 5.90 -4.38 10.16
C GLY A 158 5.38 -4.10 11.58
N LEU A 159 4.27 -3.38 11.71
CA LEU A 159 3.69 -2.93 12.98
C LEU A 159 2.48 -3.78 13.35
N ASP A 160 2.42 -4.22 14.61
CA ASP A 160 1.20 -4.82 15.17
C ASP A 160 0.23 -3.70 15.55
N THR A 161 -0.86 -3.56 14.80
CA THR A 161 -1.83 -2.47 14.97
C THR A 161 -2.74 -2.63 16.20
N THR A 162 -2.52 -3.69 16.99
CA THR A 162 -3.13 -3.91 18.30
C THR A 162 -2.17 -3.60 19.46
N ASP A 163 -0.88 -3.40 19.18
CA ASP A 163 0.12 -3.09 20.20
C ASP A 163 0.21 -1.57 20.42
N LEU A 164 -0.07 -1.06 21.63
CA LEU A 164 0.07 0.37 21.93
C LEU A 164 1.50 0.88 21.72
N GLY A 165 2.50 0.00 21.81
CA GLY A 165 3.91 0.28 21.54
C GLY A 165 4.30 0.24 20.05
N ALA A 166 3.34 0.03 19.13
CA ALA A 166 3.62 0.00 17.70
C ALA A 166 4.18 1.35 17.18
N VAL A 167 3.75 2.47 17.77
CA VAL A 167 4.34 3.79 17.46
C VAL A 167 5.81 3.87 17.89
N ASP A 168 6.18 3.25 19.00
CA ASP A 168 7.56 3.20 19.48
C ASP A 168 8.43 2.34 18.58
N LEU A 169 7.89 1.25 18.03
CA LEU A 169 8.56 0.46 17.00
C LEU A 169 8.77 1.26 15.72
N ALA A 170 7.77 2.04 15.27
CA ALA A 170 7.94 2.93 14.11
C ALA A 170 9.04 3.97 14.36
N ILE A 171 9.06 4.61 15.52
CA ILE A 171 10.12 5.55 15.94
C ILE A 171 11.48 4.85 15.96
N LYS A 172 11.56 3.62 16.47
CA LYS A 172 12.78 2.81 16.47
C LYS A 172 13.29 2.57 15.05
N ARG A 173 12.44 2.15 14.11
CA ARG A 173 12.84 1.97 12.70
C ARG A 173 13.34 3.25 12.04
N ILE A 174 12.73 4.39 12.38
CA ILE A 174 13.18 5.71 11.90
C ILE A 174 14.55 6.06 12.48
N ARG A 175 14.80 5.79 13.76
CA ARG A 175 16.10 6.04 14.41
C ARG A 175 17.20 5.12 13.92
N GLU A 176 16.89 3.85 13.66
CA GLU A 176 17.84 2.89 13.10
C GLU A 176 18.28 3.29 11.68
N TYR A 177 17.38 3.89 10.91
CA TYR A 177 17.62 4.25 9.51
C TYR A 177 17.08 5.64 9.14
N PRO A 178 17.70 6.71 9.67
CA PRO A 178 17.27 8.08 9.42
C PRO A 178 17.40 8.42 7.93
N GLY A 179 16.42 9.15 7.41
CA GLY A 179 16.39 9.61 6.01
C GLY A 179 15.92 8.56 5.00
N VAL A 180 15.56 7.34 5.44
CA VAL A 180 15.04 6.29 4.55
C VAL A 180 13.52 6.38 4.41
N TRP A 181 12.81 6.30 5.53
CA TRP A 181 11.36 6.11 5.56
C TRP A 181 10.59 7.35 5.09
N LYS A 182 9.57 7.15 4.26
CA LYS A 182 8.76 8.24 3.71
C LYS A 182 7.28 8.20 4.10
N GLY A 183 6.81 7.11 4.70
CA GLY A 183 5.45 6.94 5.20
C GLY A 183 5.30 5.71 6.10
N LEU A 184 4.07 5.42 6.50
CA LEU A 184 3.69 4.22 7.26
C LEU A 184 2.66 3.43 6.47
N GLY A 185 2.81 2.12 6.42
CA GLY A 185 1.86 1.19 5.86
C GLY A 185 2.46 0.25 4.81
N GLU A 186 1.70 -0.70 4.29
CA GLU A 186 0.28 -0.93 4.60
C GLU A 186 0.06 -1.38 6.04
N LEU A 187 -0.68 -0.57 6.81
CA LEU A 187 -1.05 -0.89 8.18
C LEU A 187 -2.29 -1.77 8.15
N MET A 188 -2.18 -2.96 8.71
CA MET A 188 -3.25 -3.97 8.63
C MET A 188 -4.32 -3.73 9.70
N SER A 189 -5.57 -3.59 9.27
CA SER A 189 -6.75 -3.58 10.15
C SER A 189 -7.66 -4.76 9.80
N ARG A 190 -8.98 -4.53 9.69
CA ARG A 190 -9.93 -5.51 9.15
C ARG A 190 -9.54 -5.86 7.72
N HIS A 191 -9.32 -7.12 7.42
CA HIS A 191 -8.89 -7.66 6.14
C HIS A 191 -9.46 -9.08 5.99
N ASP A 192 -10.44 -9.25 5.10
CA ASP A 192 -11.16 -10.48 4.76
C ASP A 192 -10.90 -11.73 5.64
N ASP A 193 -10.33 -12.79 5.10
CA ASP A 193 -9.92 -13.99 5.83
C ASP A 193 -8.65 -13.74 6.65
N LEU A 194 -7.79 -12.82 6.21
CA LEU A 194 -6.50 -12.55 6.84
C LEU A 194 -6.64 -12.12 8.31
N THR A 195 -7.63 -11.29 8.63
CA THR A 195 -7.98 -10.90 10.01
C THR A 195 -8.25 -12.11 10.86
N ASN A 196 -8.88 -13.16 10.33
CA ASN A 196 -9.13 -14.39 11.07
C ASN A 196 -7.88 -15.27 11.21
N LEU A 197 -6.89 -15.10 10.36
CA LEU A 197 -5.62 -15.84 10.43
C LEU A 197 -4.62 -15.20 11.40
N THR A 198 -4.80 -13.96 11.84
CA THR A 198 -3.92 -13.35 12.85
C THR A 198 -3.98 -14.11 14.18
N THR A 199 -2.98 -13.89 15.04
CA THR A 199 -2.99 -14.40 16.43
C THR A 199 -3.06 -13.25 17.41
N GLY A 200 -3.75 -13.44 18.53
CA GLY A 200 -3.95 -12.38 19.54
C GLY A 200 -5.22 -11.58 19.26
N GLU A 201 -5.19 -10.31 19.63
CA GLU A 201 -6.30 -9.37 19.39
C GLU A 201 -6.55 -9.17 17.88
N ARG A 202 -7.81 -8.96 17.51
CA ARG A 202 -8.19 -8.69 16.12
C ARG A 202 -8.09 -7.19 15.85
N PRO A 203 -7.34 -6.76 14.83
CA PRO A 203 -7.16 -5.34 14.57
C PRO A 203 -8.45 -4.69 14.06
N ARG A 204 -8.69 -3.45 14.47
CA ARG A 204 -9.83 -2.59 14.09
C ARG A 204 -9.37 -1.13 14.01
N ALA A 205 -9.94 -0.32 13.11
CA ALA A 205 -9.35 0.98 12.79
C ALA A 205 -9.36 1.96 13.97
N ASN A 206 -10.40 1.95 14.80
CA ASN A 206 -10.51 2.75 16.02
C ASN A 206 -9.81 2.12 17.24
N HIS A 207 -8.90 1.16 17.03
CA HIS A 207 -8.06 0.66 18.11
C HIS A 207 -7.09 1.78 18.57
N PRO A 208 -6.86 1.97 19.89
CA PRO A 208 -6.00 3.05 20.37
C PRO A 208 -4.58 3.04 19.81
N SER A 209 -4.02 1.86 19.49
CA SER A 209 -2.72 1.77 18.81
C SER A 209 -2.71 2.50 17.46
N LEU A 210 -3.73 2.30 16.62
CA LEU A 210 -3.83 2.98 15.32
C LEU A 210 -4.06 4.49 15.49
N ILE A 211 -4.84 4.91 16.49
CA ILE A 211 -5.01 6.33 16.81
C ILE A 211 -3.65 6.96 17.18
N ARG A 212 -2.84 6.30 18.01
CA ARG A 212 -1.48 6.74 18.35
C ARG A 212 -0.60 6.85 17.10
N ILE A 213 -0.62 5.83 16.23
CA ILE A 213 0.16 5.83 14.98
C ILE A 213 -0.27 6.98 14.07
N PHE A 214 -1.57 7.20 13.87
CA PHE A 214 -2.08 8.24 12.97
C PHE A 214 -1.80 9.65 13.51
N LYS A 215 -1.96 9.89 14.82
CA LYS A 215 -1.56 11.15 15.46
C LYS A 215 -0.05 11.39 15.31
N PHE A 216 0.77 10.36 15.51
CA PHE A 216 2.22 10.46 15.28
C PHE A 216 2.54 10.81 13.84
N ALA A 217 1.94 10.10 12.87
CA ALA A 217 2.14 10.32 11.45
C ALA A 217 1.77 11.75 11.04
N GLY A 218 0.64 12.26 11.53
CA GLY A 218 0.24 13.65 11.35
C GLY A 218 1.22 14.64 12.00
N GLN A 219 1.69 14.38 13.22
CA GLN A 219 2.69 15.19 13.90
C GLN A 219 3.98 15.31 13.09
N VAL A 220 4.47 14.22 12.50
CA VAL A 220 5.73 14.17 11.74
C VAL A 220 5.58 14.29 10.22
N SER A 221 4.36 14.51 9.71
CA SER A 221 4.05 14.59 8.28
C SER A 221 4.46 13.35 7.48
N LEU A 222 4.13 12.16 8.02
CA LEU A 222 4.17 10.91 7.28
C LEU A 222 2.77 10.60 6.72
N PRO A 223 2.63 10.31 5.41
CA PRO A 223 1.42 9.70 4.89
C PRO A 223 1.28 8.27 5.44
N VAL A 224 0.04 7.83 5.62
CA VAL A 224 -0.30 6.51 6.14
C VAL A 224 -1.16 5.75 5.15
N SER A 225 -0.77 4.54 4.75
CA SER A 225 -1.66 3.59 4.07
C SER A 225 -2.22 2.57 5.06
N ILE A 226 -3.52 2.31 4.97
CA ILE A 226 -4.22 1.38 5.86
C ILE A 226 -5.15 0.46 5.06
N HIS A 227 -5.03 -0.84 5.32
CA HIS A 227 -6.04 -1.82 4.92
C HIS A 227 -7.14 -1.86 5.98
N HIS A 228 -8.34 -1.41 5.64
CA HIS A 228 -9.49 -1.59 6.53
C HIS A 228 -10.75 -1.88 5.73
N ASN A 229 -11.25 -3.09 5.83
CA ASN A 229 -12.45 -3.50 5.15
C ASN A 229 -13.67 -2.80 5.73
N VAL A 230 -14.51 -2.31 4.85
CA VAL A 230 -15.73 -1.58 5.20
C VAL A 230 -16.82 -2.50 5.77
N ALA A 231 -16.73 -3.81 5.51
CA ALA A 231 -17.71 -4.82 5.93
C ALA A 231 -17.06 -6.21 6.10
N PRO A 232 -17.72 -7.14 6.81
CA PRO A 232 -17.35 -8.56 6.77
C PRO A 232 -17.55 -9.17 5.38
N ILE A 233 -16.93 -10.33 5.15
CA ILE A 233 -17.13 -11.11 3.92
C ILE A 233 -18.59 -11.56 3.75
N SER A 234 -19.04 -11.55 2.51
CA SER A 234 -20.25 -12.21 2.01
C SER A 234 -19.96 -13.68 1.70
N ARG A 235 -20.94 -14.55 1.88
CA ARG A 235 -20.84 -15.98 1.55
C ARG A 235 -20.88 -16.21 0.03
N ASN A 236 -21.53 -15.30 -0.71
CA ASN A 236 -21.62 -15.30 -2.17
C ASN A 236 -21.95 -13.88 -2.68
N ASP A 237 -21.94 -13.72 -4.00
CA ASP A 237 -22.15 -12.44 -4.67
C ASP A 237 -23.57 -11.86 -4.51
N ASN A 238 -24.54 -12.66 -4.05
CA ASN A 238 -25.92 -12.23 -3.81
C ASN A 238 -26.16 -11.76 -2.36
N GLU A 239 -25.23 -12.03 -1.45
CA GLU A 239 -25.34 -11.61 -0.05
C GLU A 239 -24.78 -10.19 0.11
N VAL A 240 -25.63 -9.20 -0.11
CA VAL A 240 -25.29 -7.77 0.11
C VAL A 240 -25.14 -7.49 1.60
N LYS A 241 -24.08 -6.74 1.95
CA LYS A 241 -23.77 -6.32 3.32
C LYS A 241 -24.02 -4.83 3.49
N ASN A 242 -24.39 -4.46 4.72
CA ASN A 242 -24.21 -3.09 5.18
C ASN A 242 -22.71 -2.86 5.49
N PRO A 243 -22.21 -1.61 5.40
CA PRO A 243 -20.83 -1.25 5.74
C PRO A 243 -20.57 -1.29 7.26
N LEU A 244 -20.70 -2.48 7.87
CA LEU A 244 -20.73 -2.68 9.32
C LEU A 244 -19.43 -2.30 10.05
N TYR A 245 -18.31 -2.26 9.35
CA TYR A 245 -17.01 -1.87 9.93
C TYR A 245 -16.66 -0.42 9.63
N LEU A 246 -17.42 0.29 8.79
CA LEU A 246 -17.13 1.67 8.39
C LEU A 246 -16.99 2.62 9.58
N ASN A 247 -17.83 2.49 10.60
CA ASN A 247 -17.74 3.36 11.78
C ASN A 247 -16.41 3.19 12.52
N GLU A 248 -15.79 2.00 12.50
CA GLU A 248 -14.44 1.84 13.08
C GLU A 248 -13.41 2.71 12.34
N PHE A 249 -13.55 2.87 11.03
CA PHE A 249 -12.67 3.73 10.22
C PHE A 249 -13.02 5.21 10.39
N LEU A 250 -14.30 5.56 10.39
CA LEU A 250 -14.74 6.95 10.59
C LEU A 250 -14.30 7.48 11.95
N ASP A 251 -14.45 6.70 13.02
CA ASP A 251 -13.97 7.06 14.36
C ASP A 251 -12.47 7.41 14.35
N LEU A 252 -11.64 6.63 13.62
CA LEU A 252 -10.21 6.90 13.48
C LEU A 252 -9.97 8.24 12.76
N LEU A 253 -10.66 8.49 11.65
CA LEU A 253 -10.53 9.73 10.90
C LEU A 253 -11.05 10.93 11.71
N ASP A 254 -12.17 10.80 12.40
CA ASP A 254 -12.73 11.81 13.31
C ASP A 254 -11.71 12.23 14.36
N LEU A 255 -11.12 11.25 15.06
CA LEU A 255 -10.17 11.49 16.15
C LEU A 255 -8.84 12.09 15.67
N THR A 256 -8.43 11.82 14.44
CA THR A 256 -7.09 12.18 13.95
C THR A 256 -7.10 13.33 12.94
N ILE A 257 -8.24 13.64 12.33
CA ILE A 257 -8.40 14.67 11.31
C ILE A 257 -9.37 15.76 11.78
N LEU A 258 -10.63 15.41 12.08
CA LEU A 258 -11.65 16.43 12.38
C LEU A 258 -11.48 17.05 13.76
N LYS A 259 -11.20 16.24 14.78
CA LYS A 259 -10.95 16.69 16.16
C LYS A 259 -9.54 17.26 16.36
N GLU A 260 -8.62 17.04 15.42
CA GLU A 260 -7.30 17.68 15.45
C GLU A 260 -7.42 19.14 14.98
N SER A 261 -7.36 20.07 15.94
CA SER A 261 -7.52 21.50 15.70
C SER A 261 -6.35 22.10 14.92
N ASN A 262 -5.15 21.55 15.06
CA ASN A 262 -4.00 21.97 14.29
C ASN A 262 -3.96 21.22 12.95
N LYS A 263 -4.41 21.89 11.88
CA LYS A 263 -4.41 21.33 10.51
C LYS A 263 -3.05 20.75 10.09
N ASN A 264 -1.94 21.31 10.57
CA ASN A 264 -0.60 20.82 10.25
C ASN A 264 -0.26 19.47 10.92
N LYS A 265 -1.03 19.04 11.92
CA LYS A 265 -0.88 17.74 12.61
C LYS A 265 -1.88 16.69 12.11
N ARG A 266 -2.71 16.98 11.11
CA ARG A 266 -3.64 16.01 10.52
C ARG A 266 -2.87 15.07 9.57
N PRO A 267 -3.03 13.75 9.69
CA PRO A 267 -2.36 12.80 8.79
C PRO A 267 -2.93 12.89 7.37
N ILE A 268 -2.11 12.53 6.38
CA ILE A 268 -2.58 12.15 5.05
C ILE A 268 -2.82 10.64 5.08
N VAL A 269 -4.00 10.20 4.65
CA VAL A 269 -4.44 8.81 4.74
C VAL A 269 -4.71 8.27 3.34
N ILE A 270 -4.16 7.11 3.02
CA ILE A 270 -4.47 6.30 1.84
C ILE A 270 -5.26 5.09 2.35
N TRP A 271 -6.53 5.02 1.99
CA TRP A 271 -7.37 3.87 2.32
C TRP A 271 -7.26 2.83 1.22
N CYS A 272 -6.56 1.74 1.51
CA CYS A 272 -6.25 0.67 0.56
C CYS A 272 -7.54 0.07 0.01
N HIS A 273 -7.56 -0.13 -1.31
CA HIS A 273 -8.66 -0.73 -2.07
C HIS A 273 -10.03 -0.06 -1.84
N ALA A 274 -10.03 1.19 -1.39
CA ALA A 274 -11.22 1.91 -0.91
C ALA A 274 -12.06 1.07 0.06
N GLY A 275 -11.43 0.26 0.92
CA GLY A 275 -12.10 -0.58 1.91
C GLY A 275 -12.76 -1.86 1.39
N ILE A 276 -12.46 -2.26 0.15
CA ILE A 276 -13.00 -3.47 -0.47
C ILE A 276 -11.95 -4.57 -0.53
N SER A 277 -12.36 -5.78 -0.13
CA SER A 277 -11.62 -7.02 -0.36
C SER A 277 -12.45 -8.04 -1.13
N ARG A 278 -11.85 -9.22 -1.36
CA ARG A 278 -12.56 -10.38 -1.90
C ARG A 278 -13.85 -10.63 -1.10
N ARG A 279 -14.91 -10.94 -1.83
CA ARG A 279 -16.23 -11.31 -1.28
C ARG A 279 -16.89 -10.22 -0.44
N ILE A 280 -16.52 -8.94 -0.57
CA ILE A 280 -17.32 -7.86 0.03
C ILE A 280 -18.28 -7.32 -1.03
N VAL A 281 -19.59 -7.41 -0.75
CA VAL A 281 -20.65 -6.96 -1.67
C VAL A 281 -21.50 -5.90 -0.98
N ILE A 282 -21.50 -4.68 -1.52
CA ILE A 282 -22.25 -3.53 -1.03
C ILE A 282 -22.89 -2.83 -2.23
N ASN A 283 -24.19 -2.55 -2.15
CA ASN A 283 -24.88 -1.83 -3.21
C ASN A 283 -24.49 -0.35 -3.21
N ASP A 284 -24.47 0.27 -4.39
CA ASP A 284 -24.23 1.71 -4.57
C ASP A 284 -23.01 2.24 -3.82
N TYR A 285 -21.92 1.47 -3.77
CA TYR A 285 -20.77 1.79 -2.91
C TYR A 285 -20.14 3.17 -3.20
N TYR A 286 -20.25 3.67 -4.43
CA TYR A 286 -19.81 5.02 -4.78
C TYR A 286 -20.50 6.11 -3.94
N LYS A 287 -21.76 5.91 -3.50
CA LYS A 287 -22.49 6.84 -2.62
C LYS A 287 -21.91 6.84 -1.21
N VAL A 288 -21.48 5.67 -0.73
CA VAL A 288 -20.78 5.56 0.56
C VAL A 288 -19.48 6.35 0.50
N LEU A 289 -18.71 6.18 -0.57
CA LEU A 289 -17.46 6.93 -0.77
C LEU A 289 -17.70 8.43 -0.95
N ASP A 290 -18.78 8.83 -1.64
CA ASP A 290 -19.15 10.24 -1.80
C ASP A 290 -19.35 10.92 -0.44
N ASN A 291 -20.17 10.33 0.42
CA ASN A 291 -20.45 10.86 1.76
C ASN A 291 -19.19 10.96 2.64
N ILE A 292 -18.26 10.02 2.49
CA ILE A 292 -16.98 10.06 3.22
C ILE A 292 -16.12 11.21 2.68
N LEU A 293 -15.98 11.33 1.36
CA LEU A 293 -15.14 12.35 0.75
C LEU A 293 -15.67 13.77 0.99
N ASP A 294 -16.99 13.99 1.10
CA ASP A 294 -17.56 15.29 1.48
C ASP A 294 -16.90 15.85 2.77
N ASN A 295 -16.57 14.98 3.72
CA ASN A 295 -15.98 15.36 5.01
C ASN A 295 -14.45 15.26 5.06
N TYR A 296 -13.84 14.32 4.31
CA TYR A 296 -12.43 13.94 4.50
C TYR A 296 -11.53 14.20 3.29
N HIS A 297 -12.03 14.77 2.19
CA HIS A 297 -11.26 14.93 0.94
C HIS A 297 -9.95 15.75 1.06
N GLU A 298 -9.76 16.58 2.09
CA GLU A 298 -8.49 17.30 2.29
C GLU A 298 -7.32 16.37 2.68
N ASN A 299 -7.64 15.22 3.29
CA ASN A 299 -6.70 14.32 3.95
C ASN A 299 -6.77 12.87 3.46
N LEU A 300 -7.89 12.44 2.88
CA LEU A 300 -8.15 11.05 2.49
C LEU A 300 -7.96 10.81 0.99
N TYR A 301 -7.23 9.76 0.65
CA TYR A 301 -7.04 9.24 -0.69
C TYR A 301 -7.58 7.80 -0.74
N LEU A 302 -8.25 7.46 -1.83
CA LEU A 302 -8.78 6.14 -2.12
C LEU A 302 -7.86 5.45 -3.12
N ASP A 303 -7.21 4.38 -2.67
CA ASP A 303 -6.44 3.50 -3.53
C ASP A 303 -7.38 2.54 -4.26
N LEU A 304 -7.31 2.50 -5.59
CA LEU A 304 -8.13 1.63 -6.44
C LEU A 304 -7.42 0.33 -6.83
N SER A 305 -6.33 -0.05 -6.17
CA SER A 305 -5.59 -1.30 -6.38
C SER A 305 -6.43 -2.53 -6.10
N TRP A 306 -6.01 -3.65 -6.69
CA TRP A 306 -6.57 -4.98 -6.45
C TRP A 306 -8.04 -5.12 -6.89
N VAL A 307 -8.91 -5.71 -6.05
CA VAL A 307 -10.22 -6.20 -6.46
C VAL A 307 -11.28 -5.12 -6.65
N VAL A 308 -11.13 -3.93 -6.05
CA VAL A 308 -12.14 -2.86 -6.15
C VAL A 308 -12.36 -2.42 -7.60
N LEU A 309 -11.29 -2.40 -8.41
CA LEU A 309 -11.36 -2.03 -9.82
C LEU A 309 -12.34 -2.92 -10.60
N GLY A 310 -12.19 -4.24 -10.49
CA GLY A 310 -13.06 -5.19 -11.21
C GLY A 310 -14.43 -5.36 -10.56
N SER A 311 -14.47 -5.39 -9.22
CA SER A 311 -15.68 -5.74 -8.47
C SER A 311 -16.66 -4.59 -8.32
N TYR A 312 -16.19 -3.34 -8.39
CA TYR A 312 -17.03 -2.14 -8.21
C TYR A 312 -16.86 -1.15 -9.35
N VAL A 313 -15.63 -0.70 -9.64
CA VAL A 313 -15.41 0.39 -10.62
C VAL A 313 -15.92 -0.01 -12.01
N TYR A 314 -15.60 -1.21 -12.49
CA TYR A 314 -16.03 -1.66 -13.82
C TYR A 314 -17.45 -2.19 -13.89
N LYS A 315 -18.08 -2.51 -12.76
CA LYS A 315 -19.50 -2.86 -12.74
C LYS A 315 -20.41 -1.63 -12.84
N ASP A 316 -19.91 -0.46 -12.47
CA ASP A 316 -20.67 0.80 -12.44
C ASP A 316 -19.80 2.00 -12.86
N LEU A 317 -19.23 1.90 -14.06
CA LEU A 317 -18.19 2.82 -14.51
C LEU A 317 -18.64 4.29 -14.55
N ASP A 318 -19.88 4.57 -14.93
CA ASP A 318 -20.38 5.94 -15.08
C ASP A 318 -20.50 6.68 -13.75
N ASN A 319 -21.00 6.01 -12.70
CA ASN A 319 -21.08 6.60 -11.37
C ASN A 319 -19.69 6.77 -10.75
N TRP A 320 -18.78 5.81 -10.95
CA TRP A 320 -17.40 5.95 -10.50
C TRP A 320 -16.65 7.07 -11.23
N ILE A 321 -16.84 7.24 -12.53
CA ILE A 321 -16.30 8.39 -13.27
C ILE A 321 -16.85 9.70 -12.70
N SER A 322 -18.14 9.75 -12.41
CA SER A 322 -18.79 10.93 -11.84
C SER A 322 -18.23 11.28 -10.46
N LEU A 323 -18.04 10.27 -9.59
CA LEU A 323 -17.39 10.42 -8.29
C LEU A 323 -15.95 10.92 -8.42
N ILE A 324 -15.15 10.32 -9.32
CA ILE A 324 -13.77 10.75 -9.58
C ILE A 324 -13.73 12.18 -10.11
N LYS A 325 -14.69 12.60 -10.94
CA LYS A 325 -14.80 14.00 -11.40
C LYS A 325 -15.19 14.96 -10.28
N LYS A 326 -16.03 14.53 -9.32
CA LYS A 326 -16.37 15.31 -8.12
C LYS A 326 -15.16 15.51 -7.21
N TYR A 327 -14.32 14.47 -7.03
CA TYR A 327 -13.11 14.51 -6.19
C TYR A 327 -11.83 14.11 -6.95
N PRO A 328 -11.39 14.92 -7.93
CA PRO A 328 -10.33 14.52 -8.86
C PRO A 328 -8.96 14.36 -8.20
N ASN A 329 -8.78 14.86 -6.97
CA ASN A 329 -7.51 14.81 -6.25
C ASN A 329 -7.42 13.60 -5.28
N ASN A 330 -8.47 12.82 -5.14
CA ASN A 330 -8.62 11.85 -4.04
C ASN A 330 -8.44 10.40 -4.46
N PHE A 331 -8.21 10.12 -5.73
CA PHE A 331 -8.06 8.75 -6.23
C PHE A 331 -6.62 8.46 -6.66
N LEU A 332 -6.15 7.29 -6.26
CA LEU A 332 -4.85 6.73 -6.59
C LEU A 332 -5.03 5.37 -7.27
N ILE A 333 -4.03 4.95 -8.02
CA ILE A 333 -3.93 3.59 -8.57
C ILE A 333 -2.69 2.92 -7.98
N GLY A 334 -2.75 1.60 -7.89
CA GLY A 334 -1.64 0.81 -7.38
C GLY A 334 -1.68 -0.60 -7.95
N SER A 335 -0.56 -1.30 -7.88
CA SER A 335 -0.48 -2.67 -8.38
C SER A 335 -1.01 -3.69 -7.39
N ASP A 336 -0.84 -3.44 -6.09
CA ASP A 336 -0.95 -4.45 -5.02
C ASP A 336 -0.17 -5.73 -5.37
N SER A 337 0.99 -5.56 -6.02
CA SER A 337 1.83 -6.70 -6.36
C SER A 337 2.63 -7.14 -5.14
N VAL A 338 2.56 -8.44 -4.82
CA VAL A 338 3.15 -9.02 -3.61
C VAL A 338 4.40 -9.82 -3.95
N GLY A 339 5.56 -9.34 -3.52
CA GLY A 339 6.86 -9.99 -3.69
C GLY A 339 7.30 -10.15 -5.14
N LYS A 340 6.62 -9.54 -6.11
CA LYS A 340 6.83 -9.76 -7.54
C LYS A 340 6.71 -8.47 -8.35
N TYR A 341 7.80 -7.71 -8.46
CA TYR A 341 7.78 -6.44 -9.20
C TYR A 341 7.43 -6.62 -10.69
N SER A 342 7.67 -7.79 -11.27
CA SER A 342 7.29 -8.10 -12.66
C SER A 342 5.77 -8.14 -12.88
N GLY A 343 4.97 -8.23 -11.81
CA GLY A 343 3.51 -8.12 -11.86
C GLY A 343 3.00 -6.69 -12.05
N ILE A 344 3.76 -5.69 -11.61
CA ILE A 344 3.33 -4.28 -11.58
C ILE A 344 2.80 -3.78 -12.94
N PRO A 345 3.49 -3.99 -14.08
CA PRO A 345 3.01 -3.48 -15.36
C PRO A 345 1.70 -4.11 -15.81
N MET A 346 1.46 -5.38 -15.44
CA MET A 346 0.20 -6.04 -15.77
C MET A 346 -0.96 -5.43 -15.00
N GLU A 347 -0.78 -5.22 -13.69
CA GLU A 347 -1.79 -4.64 -12.82
C GLU A 347 -2.11 -3.19 -13.21
N LEU A 348 -1.09 -2.36 -13.46
CA LEU A 348 -1.29 -0.96 -13.87
C LEU A 348 -1.98 -0.82 -15.24
N ARG A 349 -1.77 -1.79 -16.16
CA ARG A 349 -2.49 -1.79 -17.46
C ARG A 349 -3.98 -2.05 -17.29
N LYS A 350 -4.43 -2.70 -16.21
CA LYS A 350 -5.86 -2.96 -16.00
C LYS A 350 -6.67 -1.67 -15.88
N TYR A 351 -6.08 -0.55 -15.44
CA TYR A 351 -6.75 0.76 -15.34
C TYR A 351 -7.03 1.45 -16.66
N ARG A 352 -6.56 0.92 -17.80
CA ARG A 352 -6.64 1.60 -19.10
C ARG A 352 -8.07 2.02 -19.46
N VAL A 353 -9.06 1.18 -19.17
CA VAL A 353 -10.48 1.49 -19.46
C VAL A 353 -10.93 2.70 -18.63
N LEU A 354 -10.71 2.67 -17.31
CA LEU A 354 -11.02 3.80 -16.42
C LEU A 354 -10.31 5.08 -16.86
N LEU A 355 -8.99 5.02 -17.06
CA LEU A 355 -8.18 6.18 -17.42
C LEU A 355 -8.60 6.78 -18.76
N ASN A 356 -8.91 5.96 -19.77
CA ASN A 356 -9.36 6.43 -21.08
C ASN A 356 -10.73 7.12 -21.04
N ALA A 357 -11.59 6.76 -20.08
CA ALA A 357 -12.90 7.39 -19.92
C ALA A 357 -12.85 8.75 -19.19
N LEU A 358 -11.73 9.08 -18.54
CA LEU A 358 -11.51 10.36 -17.87
C LEU A 358 -10.94 11.40 -18.85
N ASN A 359 -11.30 12.68 -18.65
CA ASN A 359 -10.66 13.79 -19.37
C ASN A 359 -9.16 13.87 -19.05
N ALA A 360 -8.37 14.57 -19.87
CA ALA A 360 -6.91 14.60 -19.74
C ALA A 360 -6.41 15.08 -18.36
N GLU A 361 -7.07 16.07 -17.77
CA GLU A 361 -6.69 16.61 -16.46
C GLU A 361 -6.90 15.58 -15.36
N THR A 362 -8.14 15.09 -15.19
CA THR A 362 -8.50 14.09 -14.18
C THR A 362 -7.74 12.78 -14.39
N ARG A 363 -7.55 12.35 -15.64
CA ARG A 363 -6.74 11.17 -15.97
C ARG A 363 -5.31 11.31 -15.45
N SER A 364 -4.66 12.44 -15.67
CA SER A 364 -3.29 12.66 -15.19
C SER A 364 -3.19 12.68 -13.66
N LYS A 365 -4.23 13.20 -12.99
CA LYS A 365 -4.37 13.19 -11.53
C LYS A 365 -4.43 11.77 -10.99
N VAL A 366 -5.41 10.99 -11.45
CA VAL A 366 -5.60 9.59 -11.01
C VAL A 366 -4.41 8.71 -11.38
N ALA A 367 -3.86 8.87 -12.57
CA ALA A 367 -2.81 7.99 -13.06
C ALA A 367 -1.46 8.17 -12.34
N TYR A 368 -1.07 9.40 -11.96
CA TYR A 368 0.24 9.62 -11.33
C TYR A 368 0.36 10.91 -10.50
N LYS A 369 -0.30 12.02 -10.88
CA LYS A 369 -0.04 13.30 -10.22
C LYS A 369 -0.54 13.33 -8.78
N ASN A 370 -1.66 12.70 -8.45
CA ASN A 370 -2.17 12.69 -7.06
C ASN A 370 -1.15 12.06 -6.11
N LEU A 371 -0.55 10.92 -6.51
CA LEU A 371 0.51 10.28 -5.73
C LEU A 371 1.75 11.20 -5.61
N ALA A 372 2.19 11.80 -6.72
CA ALA A 372 3.33 12.73 -6.68
C ALA A 372 3.05 13.94 -5.77
N ILE A 373 1.86 14.53 -5.86
CA ILE A 373 1.44 15.71 -5.07
C ILE A 373 1.40 15.37 -3.58
N LEU A 374 0.79 14.24 -3.18
CA LEU A 374 0.70 13.90 -1.76
C LEU A 374 2.07 13.61 -1.16
N LEU A 375 2.97 12.94 -1.90
CA LEU A 375 4.32 12.62 -1.43
C LEU A 375 5.16 13.89 -1.28
N ASN A 376 5.11 14.78 -2.27
CA ASN A 376 5.81 16.07 -2.24
C ASN A 376 5.27 16.99 -1.13
N LYS A 377 3.95 17.03 -0.92
CA LYS A 377 3.30 17.78 0.17
C LYS A 377 3.79 17.27 1.53
N SER A 378 3.79 15.95 1.73
CA SER A 378 4.28 15.33 2.97
C SER A 378 5.74 15.65 3.23
N GLU A 379 6.61 15.54 2.21
CA GLU A 379 8.03 15.88 2.35
C GLU A 379 8.24 17.36 2.68
N ALA A 380 7.56 18.27 1.97
CA ALA A 380 7.67 19.70 2.22
C ALA A 380 7.27 20.05 3.66
N GLN A 381 6.15 19.50 4.15
CA GLN A 381 5.69 19.73 5.52
C GLN A 381 6.61 19.10 6.56
N ARG A 382 7.11 17.88 6.30
CA ARG A 382 8.10 17.21 7.16
C ARG A 382 9.37 18.04 7.30
N LYS A 383 9.87 18.60 6.19
CA LYS A 383 11.03 19.50 6.19
C LYS A 383 10.77 20.77 6.99
N LEU A 384 9.61 21.42 6.80
CA LEU A 384 9.23 22.63 7.55
C LEU A 384 9.15 22.39 9.06
N LYS A 385 8.76 21.18 9.47
CA LYS A 385 8.70 20.77 10.88
C LYS A 385 10.05 20.35 11.48
N GLY A 386 11.13 20.39 10.70
CA GLY A 386 12.47 20.02 11.17
C GLY A 386 12.78 18.52 11.19
N PHE A 387 12.01 17.70 10.47
CA PHE A 387 12.19 16.24 10.42
C PHE A 387 12.96 15.74 9.17
N GLY A 388 13.71 16.64 8.52
CA GLY A 388 14.61 16.34 7.40
C GLY A 388 13.97 16.39 5.99
N PRO A 389 14.78 16.63 4.93
CA PRO A 389 14.38 16.47 3.53
C PRO A 389 14.44 15.00 3.10
N GLY A 390 13.73 14.61 2.04
CA GLY A 390 13.64 13.20 1.65
C GLY A 390 12.96 12.40 2.76
N GLY A 391 13.52 11.25 3.17
CA GLY A 391 12.96 10.46 4.27
C GLY A 391 13.09 11.12 5.65
N ILE A 392 12.28 10.65 6.60
CA ILE A 392 12.22 11.22 7.95
C ILE A 392 13.51 10.98 8.75
N THR A 393 13.94 12.02 9.47
CA THR A 393 14.95 11.95 10.52
C THR A 393 14.38 12.58 11.79
N LEU A 394 14.43 11.86 12.90
CA LEU A 394 13.99 12.37 14.20
C LEU A 394 15.17 13.02 14.94
N PRO A 395 14.98 14.18 15.59
CA PRO A 395 15.95 14.72 16.53
C PRO A 395 16.30 13.71 17.63
N PHE A 396 17.54 13.73 18.13
CA PHE A 396 17.98 12.81 19.19
C PHE A 396 17.14 12.89 20.46
N ASN A 397 16.62 14.08 20.78
CA ASN A 397 15.74 14.33 21.92
C ASN A 397 14.24 14.14 21.62
N PHE A 398 13.86 13.70 20.42
CA PHE A 398 12.46 13.44 20.11
C PHE A 398 11.92 12.35 21.03
N SER A 399 10.78 12.57 21.66
CA SER A 399 10.07 11.57 22.44
C SER A 399 8.56 11.81 22.34
N LEU A 400 7.79 10.75 22.61
CA LEU A 400 6.35 10.84 22.81
C LEU A 400 6.04 10.43 24.25
N PRO A 401 5.16 11.14 24.97
CA PRO A 401 4.64 10.68 26.25
C PRO A 401 3.88 9.34 26.09
N ASP A 402 3.90 8.48 27.10
CA ASP A 402 3.15 7.20 27.08
C ASP A 402 1.65 7.39 26.85
N LYS A 403 1.11 8.52 27.32
CA LYS A 403 -0.29 8.93 27.16
C LYS A 403 -0.62 9.55 25.80
N PHE A 404 0.37 9.77 24.93
CA PHE A 404 0.16 10.36 23.61
C PHE A 404 -0.86 9.53 22.83
N GLY A 405 -1.92 10.17 22.34
CA GLY A 405 -3.01 9.53 21.60
C GLY A 405 -3.98 8.71 22.45
N LEU A 406 -3.82 8.72 23.77
CA LEU A 406 -4.68 8.04 24.74
C LEU A 406 -5.42 9.02 25.66
N GLU A 407 -5.43 10.31 25.31
CA GLU A 407 -5.96 11.37 26.17
C GLU A 407 -7.43 11.14 26.54
N ASP A 408 -8.24 10.70 25.58
CA ASP A 408 -9.68 10.45 25.75
C ASP A 408 -10.01 9.14 26.49
N LEU A 409 -9.02 8.27 26.71
CA LEU A 409 -9.19 7.04 27.49
C LEU A 409 -9.00 7.28 28.98
N SER A 410 -8.26 8.32 29.35
CA SER A 410 -7.98 8.66 30.76
C SER A 410 -9.15 9.33 31.48
N SER A 411 -10.19 9.71 30.73
CA SER A 411 -11.43 10.32 31.25
C SER A 411 -12.59 9.33 31.44
N LYS A 412 -12.36 8.04 31.21
CA LYS A 412 -13.29 6.93 31.52
C LYS A 412 -12.72 6.12 32.67
#